data_AF-A0A2G1YI93-F1
#
_entry.id   AF-A0A2G1YI93-F1
#
_cell.length_a   1.000
_cell.length_b   1.000
_cell.length_c   1.000
_cell.angle_alpha   90.00
_cell.angle_beta   90.00
_cell.angle_gamma   90.00
#
_symmetry.space_group_name_H-M   'P 1'
#
loop_
_entity.id
_entity.type
_entity.pdbx_description
1 polymer ?
#
loop_
_entity_poly.entity_id
_entity_poly.type
_entity_poly.pdbx_seq_one_letter_code
_entity_poly.pdbx_strand_id
1 'polypeptide(L)'
;MNPLLKLLALNKGKGQPIRAESGNDEDTIYIYDVITSDDFWGGVDGESFVRLLNSKTAPVIHLRINSPGGDVFAARSMVQAIREHKSKIIAHIDGMAASAATDIVMAADESYITDGGMFMIHNAWTIAVGNKDDFIKTADLLERVDQVIAQNYIDKSGQEPEQIKKWMDEETYFFGQEAVDAGFVNGIAAAKPKNQIKWDISAYKNAPPPKQENPEPDPEPKPDPAPEPDPTPKPEPQAPDLSAHYRQLEVVQLTA
;
A
#
# COMPACT_ATOMS: atom_id res chain seq x y z
N MET A 1 -4.85 -21.66 16.54
CA MET A 1 -5.23 -21.32 15.15
C MET A 1 -3.95 -20.99 14.39
N ASN A 2 -3.75 -21.53 13.19
CA ASN A 2 -2.59 -21.25 12.33
C ASN A 2 -2.40 -19.73 12.23
N PRO A 3 -1.23 -19.13 12.52
CA PRO A 3 -1.08 -17.68 12.46
C PRO A 3 -1.45 -17.03 11.11
N LEU A 4 -1.32 -17.72 9.97
CA LEU A 4 -1.81 -17.29 8.65
C LEU A 4 -3.33 -17.40 8.61
N LEU A 5 -3.94 -18.51 9.06
CA LEU A 5 -5.40 -18.59 9.17
C LEU A 5 -5.95 -17.56 10.17
N LYS A 6 -5.22 -17.24 11.23
CA LYS A 6 -5.54 -16.20 12.21
C LYS A 6 -5.42 -14.83 11.57
N LEU A 7 -4.35 -14.58 10.82
CA LEU A 7 -4.13 -13.34 10.08
C LEU A 7 -5.24 -13.14 9.03
N LEU A 8 -5.57 -14.17 8.25
CA LEU A 8 -6.68 -14.18 7.30
C LEU A 8 -8.02 -13.96 8.01
N ALA A 9 -8.29 -14.65 9.12
CA ALA A 9 -9.53 -14.51 9.86
C ALA A 9 -9.70 -13.11 10.48
N LEU A 10 -8.65 -12.55 11.08
CA LEU A 10 -8.66 -11.23 11.71
C LEU A 10 -8.76 -10.09 10.69
N ASN A 11 -8.36 -10.33 9.45
CA ASN A 11 -8.34 -9.32 8.39
C ASN A 11 -9.27 -9.63 7.22
N LYS A 12 -10.20 -10.57 7.40
CA LYS A 12 -11.17 -10.94 6.38
C LYS A 12 -11.93 -9.70 5.89
N GLY A 13 -11.83 -9.41 4.59
CA GLY A 13 -12.49 -8.27 3.95
C GLY A 13 -11.85 -6.90 4.18
N LYS A 14 -10.68 -6.81 4.83
CA LYS A 14 -9.92 -5.55 4.97
C LYS A 14 -9.01 -5.26 3.77
N GLY A 15 -8.46 -6.31 3.16
CA GLY A 15 -7.59 -6.20 1.99
C GLY A 15 -8.34 -5.84 0.71
N GLN A 16 -7.58 -5.53 -0.33
CA GLN A 16 -8.12 -5.25 -1.65
C GLN A 16 -7.70 -6.34 -2.63
N PRO A 17 -8.58 -6.77 -3.57
CA PRO A 17 -8.20 -7.66 -4.65
C PRO A 17 -6.99 -7.11 -5.40
N ILE A 18 -6.17 -8.02 -5.92
CA ILE A 18 -5.08 -7.62 -6.81
C ILE A 18 -5.66 -6.84 -8.00
N ARG A 19 -5.04 -5.69 -8.28
CA ARG A 19 -5.47 -4.79 -9.35
C ARG A 19 -4.27 -4.07 -9.92
N ALA A 20 -4.43 -3.60 -11.15
CA ALA A 20 -3.45 -2.74 -11.80
C ALA A 20 -4.10 -1.52 -12.44
N GLU A 21 -3.33 -0.45 -12.51
CA GLU A 21 -3.63 0.76 -13.29
C GLU A 21 -2.56 0.87 -14.37
N SER A 22 -2.99 1.11 -15.61
CA SER A 22 -2.09 1.21 -16.74
C SER A 22 -1.99 2.66 -17.22
N GLY A 23 -0.77 3.17 -17.29
CA GLY A 23 -0.42 4.45 -17.89
C GLY A 23 0.22 4.26 -19.27
N ASN A 24 0.68 5.37 -19.85
CA ASN A 24 1.31 5.34 -21.17
C ASN A 24 2.69 4.63 -21.14
N ASP A 25 3.53 4.99 -20.17
CA ASP A 25 4.91 4.47 -20.03
C ASP A 25 5.15 3.75 -18.69
N GLU A 26 4.15 3.75 -17.81
CA GLU A 26 4.26 3.19 -16.47
C GLU A 26 2.99 2.41 -16.13
N ASP A 27 3.14 1.21 -15.61
CA ASP A 27 2.05 0.44 -15.00
C ASP A 27 2.19 0.47 -13.47
N THR A 28 1.07 0.35 -12.75
CA THR A 28 1.06 0.20 -11.29
C THR A 28 0.27 -1.04 -10.91
N ILE A 29 0.85 -1.90 -10.07
CA ILE A 29 0.20 -3.10 -9.50
C ILE A 29 0.10 -2.92 -7.98
N TYR A 30 -1.08 -3.20 -7.43
CA TYR A 30 -1.36 -3.04 -6.00
C TYR A 30 -1.42 -4.42 -5.31
N ILE A 31 -0.58 -4.61 -4.31
CA ILE A 31 -0.48 -5.81 -3.46
C ILE A 31 -0.92 -5.41 -2.04
N TYR A 32 -2.23 -5.32 -1.86
CA TYR A 32 -2.89 -4.77 -0.66
C TYR A 32 -3.70 -5.82 0.10
N ASP A 33 -3.23 -7.06 0.11
CA ASP A 33 -3.83 -8.15 0.88
C ASP A 33 -2.78 -9.16 1.37
N VAL A 34 -3.23 -10.13 2.16
CA VAL A 34 -2.46 -11.31 2.57
C VAL A 34 -2.03 -12.10 1.32
N ILE A 35 -0.78 -12.56 1.29
CA ILE A 35 -0.27 -13.42 0.21
C ILE A 35 -0.76 -14.84 0.43
N THR A 36 -1.37 -15.44 -0.59
CA THR A 36 -1.98 -16.76 -0.48
C THR A 36 -1.55 -17.69 -1.61
N SER A 37 -1.66 -19.01 -1.38
CA SER A 37 -1.49 -20.03 -2.41
C SER A 37 -2.67 -20.11 -3.38
N ASP A 38 -3.86 -19.70 -2.91
CA ASP A 38 -5.12 -19.69 -3.64
C ASP A 38 -6.02 -18.54 -3.14
N ASP A 39 -7.08 -18.24 -3.88
CA ASP A 39 -8.02 -17.16 -3.58
C ASP A 39 -9.22 -17.59 -2.71
N PHE A 40 -9.25 -18.84 -2.22
CA PHE A 40 -10.42 -19.41 -1.54
C PHE A 40 -10.82 -18.61 -0.28
N TRP A 41 -9.84 -18.03 0.41
CA TRP A 41 -10.05 -17.18 1.59
C TRP A 41 -9.96 -15.68 1.29
N GLY A 42 -9.86 -15.28 0.02
CA GLY A 42 -9.40 -13.96 -0.39
C GLY A 42 -7.86 -13.88 -0.41
N GLY A 43 -7.32 -12.67 -0.44
CA GLY A 43 -5.87 -12.45 -0.54
C GLY A 43 -5.40 -12.12 -1.96
N VAL A 44 -4.09 -11.96 -2.08
CA VAL A 44 -3.38 -11.90 -3.35
C VAL A 44 -2.75 -13.28 -3.57
N ASP A 45 -3.37 -14.08 -4.43
CA ASP A 45 -2.79 -15.36 -4.81
C ASP A 45 -1.61 -15.16 -5.77
N GLY A 46 -0.56 -15.97 -5.58
CA GLY A 46 0.68 -15.83 -6.34
C GLY A 46 0.50 -16.00 -7.85
N GLU A 47 -0.42 -16.87 -8.29
CA GLU A 47 -0.62 -17.17 -9.70
C GLU A 47 -1.30 -16.00 -10.44
N SER A 48 -2.31 -15.39 -9.83
CA SER A 48 -2.96 -14.19 -10.36
C SER A 48 -2.02 -13.00 -10.40
N PHE A 49 -1.13 -12.84 -9.42
CA PHE A 49 -0.05 -11.85 -9.50
C PHE A 49 0.86 -12.10 -10.69
N VAL A 50 1.37 -13.32 -10.87
CA VAL A 50 2.28 -13.65 -11.98
C VAL A 50 1.60 -13.41 -13.33
N ARG A 51 0.33 -13.82 -13.48
CA ARG A 51 -0.46 -13.54 -14.69
C ARG A 51 -0.62 -12.05 -14.94
N LEU A 52 -0.96 -11.28 -13.91
CA LEU A 52 -1.14 -9.84 -14.04
C LEU A 52 0.17 -9.14 -14.39
N LEU A 53 1.28 -9.46 -13.71
CA LEU A 53 2.60 -8.91 -13.99
C LEU A 53 3.02 -9.20 -15.43
N ASN A 54 2.92 -10.45 -15.88
CA ASN A 54 3.29 -10.84 -17.24
C ASN A 54 2.41 -10.25 -18.34
N SER A 55 1.22 -9.74 -17.99
CA SER A 55 0.36 -9.00 -18.93
C SER A 55 0.83 -7.55 -19.16
N LYS A 56 1.76 -7.05 -18.33
CA LYS A 56 2.26 -5.68 -18.38
C LYS A 56 3.46 -5.58 -19.30
N THR A 57 3.53 -4.45 -20.01
CA THR A 57 4.58 -4.19 -21.00
C THR A 57 5.18 -2.79 -20.88
N ALA A 58 4.69 -1.97 -19.95
CA ALA A 58 5.24 -0.66 -19.68
C ALA A 58 6.73 -0.77 -19.27
N PRO A 59 7.60 0.14 -19.73
CA PRO A 59 9.01 0.16 -19.35
C PRO A 59 9.27 0.17 -17.84
N VAL A 60 8.39 0.80 -17.08
CA VAL A 60 8.44 0.86 -15.60
C VAL A 60 7.16 0.28 -15.02
N ILE A 61 7.30 -0.52 -13.97
CA ILE A 61 6.17 -1.03 -13.19
C ILE A 61 6.36 -0.67 -11.73
N HIS A 62 5.37 -0.01 -11.14
CA HIS A 62 5.31 0.28 -9.73
C HIS A 62 4.55 -0.80 -8.98
N LEU A 63 5.19 -1.44 -8.01
CA LEU A 63 4.51 -2.33 -7.06
C LEU A 63 4.16 -1.51 -5.81
N ARG A 64 2.87 -1.30 -5.55
CA ARG A 64 2.38 -0.64 -4.33
C ARG A 64 2.00 -1.71 -3.32
N ILE A 65 2.70 -1.74 -2.19
CA ILE A 65 2.65 -2.84 -1.23
C ILE A 65 2.12 -2.34 0.11
N ASN A 66 1.09 -3.01 0.60
CA ASN A 66 0.59 -2.89 1.96
C ASN A 66 0.05 -4.27 2.37
N SER A 67 0.96 -5.17 2.73
CA SER A 67 0.66 -6.57 2.98
C SER A 67 1.31 -7.04 4.28
N PRO A 68 0.55 -7.79 5.12
CA PRO A 68 1.12 -8.41 6.30
C PRO A 68 1.97 -9.65 5.96
N GLY A 69 2.11 -10.00 4.68
CA GLY A 69 2.79 -11.22 4.24
C GLY A 69 1.82 -12.37 4.01
N GLY A 70 2.30 -13.60 4.13
CA GLY A 70 1.46 -14.78 3.98
C GLY A 70 2.23 -16.03 3.61
N ASP A 71 1.76 -16.75 2.60
CA ASP A 71 2.38 -17.99 2.13
C ASP A 71 3.75 -17.75 1.47
N VAL A 72 4.78 -18.42 1.99
CA VAL A 72 6.17 -18.24 1.53
C VAL A 72 6.36 -18.79 0.11
N PHE A 73 5.71 -19.90 -0.26
CA PHE A 73 5.90 -20.52 -1.56
C PHE A 73 5.22 -19.73 -2.69
N ALA A 74 4.04 -19.17 -2.42
CA ALA A 74 3.38 -18.22 -3.30
C ALA A 74 4.26 -16.99 -3.51
N ALA A 75 4.80 -16.40 -2.44
CA ALA A 75 5.70 -15.26 -2.53
C ALA A 75 6.96 -15.58 -3.36
N ARG A 76 7.56 -16.78 -3.22
CA ARG A 76 8.71 -17.19 -4.05
C ARG A 76 8.39 -17.21 -5.54
N SER A 77 7.18 -17.61 -5.91
CA SER A 77 6.74 -17.60 -7.31
C SER A 77 6.59 -16.17 -7.83
N MET A 78 6.04 -15.26 -7.01
CA MET A 78 5.95 -13.83 -7.33
C MET A 78 7.34 -13.20 -7.50
N VAL A 79 8.27 -13.50 -6.58
CA VAL A 79 9.67 -13.04 -6.60
C VAL A 79 10.38 -13.44 -7.89
N GLN A 80 10.22 -14.70 -8.31
CA GLN A 80 10.85 -15.16 -9.55
C GLN A 80 10.31 -14.40 -10.76
N ALA A 81 8.99 -14.24 -10.86
CA ALA A 81 8.38 -13.49 -11.94
C ALA A 81 8.82 -12.02 -11.98
N ILE A 82 9.00 -11.38 -10.82
CA ILE A 82 9.55 -10.01 -10.71
C ILE A 82 10.97 -9.96 -11.28
N ARG A 83 11.84 -10.88 -10.87
CA ARG A 83 13.25 -10.92 -11.29
C ARG A 83 13.43 -11.21 -12.78
N GLU A 84 12.51 -11.96 -13.38
CA GLU A 84 12.53 -12.29 -14.81
C GLU A 84 11.86 -11.24 -15.70
N HIS A 85 11.15 -10.28 -15.10
CA HIS A 85 10.41 -9.27 -15.84
C HIS A 85 11.36 -8.30 -16.56
N LYS A 86 11.00 -7.87 -17.77
CA LYS A 86 11.85 -6.99 -18.58
C LYS A 86 11.78 -5.52 -18.17
N SER A 87 10.68 -5.12 -17.56
CA SER A 87 10.46 -3.77 -17.06
C SER A 87 11.30 -3.50 -15.83
N LYS A 88 11.66 -2.23 -15.61
CA LYS A 88 12.18 -1.77 -14.33
C LYS A 88 11.07 -1.83 -13.28
N ILE A 89 11.26 -2.61 -12.23
CA ILE A 89 10.29 -2.79 -11.15
C ILE A 89 10.67 -1.91 -9.95
N ILE A 90 9.76 -1.06 -9.51
CA ILE A 90 9.95 -0.18 -8.35
C ILE A 90 8.90 -0.50 -7.28
N ALA A 91 9.33 -1.03 -6.15
CA ALA A 91 8.47 -1.32 -5.01
C ALA A 91 8.28 -0.10 -4.10
N HIS A 92 7.06 0.08 -3.61
CA HIS A 92 6.69 1.13 -2.67
C HIS A 92 5.94 0.51 -1.50
N ILE A 93 6.48 0.65 -0.29
CA ILE A 93 5.81 0.23 0.94
C ILE A 93 4.95 1.39 1.44
N ASP A 94 3.65 1.28 1.16
CA ASP A 94 2.66 2.32 1.46
C ASP A 94 2.15 2.27 2.89
N GLY A 95 2.13 1.08 3.49
CA GLY A 95 1.73 0.86 4.88
C GLY A 95 2.65 -0.13 5.55
N MET A 96 2.58 -1.40 5.14
CA MET A 96 3.54 -2.40 5.62
C MET A 96 3.98 -3.40 4.55
N ALA A 97 5.19 -3.91 4.71
CA ALA A 97 5.65 -5.15 4.11
C ALA A 97 6.18 -6.04 5.24
N ALA A 98 5.43 -7.07 5.59
CA ALA A 98 5.79 -7.98 6.68
C ALA A 98 5.95 -9.41 6.17
N SER A 99 6.84 -10.18 6.80
CA SER A 99 7.05 -11.60 6.46
C SER A 99 7.31 -11.77 4.96
N ALA A 100 6.63 -12.72 4.29
CA ALA A 100 6.78 -13.01 2.86
C ALA A 100 6.60 -11.81 1.91
N ALA A 101 5.93 -10.73 2.33
CA ALA A 101 5.85 -9.50 1.52
C ALA A 101 7.21 -8.77 1.40
N THR A 102 8.10 -8.95 2.38
CA THR A 102 9.46 -8.39 2.32
C THR A 102 10.27 -8.98 1.18
N ASP A 103 10.15 -10.29 0.90
CA ASP A 103 10.82 -10.93 -0.24
C ASP A 103 10.40 -10.28 -1.57
N ILE A 104 9.11 -9.92 -1.72
CA ILE A 104 8.58 -9.24 -2.90
C ILE A 104 9.20 -7.85 -3.05
N VAL A 105 9.30 -7.09 -1.96
CA VAL A 105 9.96 -5.77 -1.96
C VAL A 105 11.41 -5.90 -2.39
N MET A 106 12.14 -6.86 -1.83
CA MET A 106 13.57 -7.04 -2.10
C MET A 106 13.86 -7.58 -3.51
N ALA A 107 12.86 -8.16 -4.17
CA ALA A 107 12.98 -8.64 -5.55
C ALA A 107 12.93 -7.51 -6.60
N ALA A 108 12.39 -6.34 -6.25
CA ALA A 108 12.34 -5.18 -7.14
C ALA A 108 13.73 -4.56 -7.36
N ASP A 109 13.92 -3.86 -8.48
CA ASP A 109 15.16 -3.15 -8.81
C ASP A 109 15.42 -2.01 -7.81
N GLU A 110 14.35 -1.29 -7.44
CA GLU A 110 14.37 -0.25 -6.42
C GLU A 110 13.20 -0.43 -5.45
N SER A 111 13.40 -0.06 -4.19
CA SER A 111 12.36 -0.09 -3.17
C SER A 111 12.38 1.15 -2.27
N TYR A 112 11.20 1.69 -2.00
CA TYR A 112 11.01 2.87 -1.16
C TYR A 112 9.97 2.60 -0.08
N ILE A 113 10.23 3.09 1.13
CA ILE A 113 9.31 2.99 2.27
C ILE A 113 8.78 4.37 2.64
N THR A 114 7.50 4.48 2.95
CA THR A 114 6.94 5.73 3.46
C THR A 114 7.43 6.00 4.89
N ASP A 115 7.41 7.26 5.34
CA ASP A 115 7.86 7.62 6.70
C ASP A 115 7.05 6.90 7.81
N GLY A 116 5.76 6.65 7.55
CA GLY A 116 4.90 5.83 8.42
C GLY A 116 4.96 4.33 8.14
N GLY A 117 5.78 3.88 7.20
CA GLY A 117 5.84 2.51 6.73
C GLY A 117 6.51 1.55 7.72
N MET A 118 6.11 0.29 7.66
CA MET A 118 6.69 -0.80 8.46
C MET A 118 7.28 -1.90 7.57
N PHE A 119 8.49 -2.34 7.89
CA PHE A 119 9.13 -3.52 7.32
C PHE A 119 9.36 -4.54 8.44
N MET A 120 8.87 -5.77 8.32
CA MET A 120 9.00 -6.78 9.39
C MET A 120 9.60 -8.08 8.87
N ILE A 121 10.61 -8.58 9.59
CA ILE A 121 11.24 -9.88 9.34
C ILE A 121 11.10 -10.80 10.56
N HIS A 122 10.94 -12.09 10.30
CA HIS A 122 10.78 -13.13 11.32
C HIS A 122 11.06 -14.51 10.72
N ASN A 123 11.19 -15.53 11.57
CA ASN A 123 11.29 -16.92 11.12
C ASN A 123 9.96 -17.42 10.50
N ALA A 124 10.06 -18.34 9.55
CA ALA A 124 8.93 -19.06 9.03
C ALA A 124 8.26 -19.88 10.13
N TRP A 125 6.96 -20.05 10.04
CA TRP A 125 6.19 -20.89 10.95
C TRP A 125 5.12 -21.64 10.17
N THR A 126 4.63 -22.75 10.72
CA THR A 126 3.54 -23.54 10.14
C THR A 126 2.68 -24.21 11.21
N ILE A 127 1.61 -24.87 10.80
CA ILE A 127 0.92 -25.87 11.63
C ILE A 127 1.14 -27.24 11.01
N ALA A 128 1.61 -28.18 11.81
CA ALA A 128 1.68 -29.59 11.47
C ALA A 128 0.72 -30.40 12.34
N VAL A 129 0.16 -31.46 11.77
CA VAL A 129 -0.59 -32.51 12.46
C VAL A 129 0.01 -33.83 12.03
N GLY A 130 0.46 -34.64 12.98
CA GLY A 130 1.14 -35.89 12.68
C GLY A 130 1.77 -36.52 13.91
N ASN A 131 2.61 -37.52 13.68
CA ASN A 131 3.39 -38.20 14.72
C ASN A 131 4.77 -37.54 14.90
N LYS A 132 5.62 -38.13 15.75
CA LYS A 132 6.97 -37.61 16.05
C LYS A 132 7.84 -37.42 14.80
N ASP A 133 7.74 -38.33 13.81
CA ASP A 133 8.58 -38.30 12.62
C ASP A 133 8.09 -37.22 11.65
N ASP A 134 6.78 -36.96 11.61
CA ASP A 134 6.20 -35.86 10.84
C ASP A 134 6.61 -34.50 11.42
N PHE A 135 6.66 -34.38 12.76
CA PHE A 135 7.10 -33.15 13.41
C PHE A 135 8.60 -32.88 13.23
N ILE A 136 9.45 -33.91 13.30
CA ILE A 136 10.89 -33.75 13.01
C ILE A 136 11.09 -33.30 11.57
N LYS A 137 10.42 -33.94 10.59
CA LYS A 137 10.48 -33.51 9.18
C LYS A 137 10.00 -32.08 8.96
N THR A 138 8.96 -31.66 9.69
CA THR A 138 8.45 -30.29 9.62
C THR A 138 9.46 -29.31 10.18
N ALA A 139 10.11 -29.62 11.31
CA ALA A 139 11.15 -28.79 11.88
C ALA A 139 12.35 -28.66 10.92
N ASP A 140 12.81 -29.77 10.33
CA ASP A 140 13.89 -29.77 9.32
C ASP A 140 13.54 -28.91 8.10
N LEU A 141 12.26 -28.92 7.68
CA LEU A 141 11.78 -28.09 6.58
C LEU A 141 11.83 -26.61 6.95
N LEU A 142 11.30 -26.25 8.12
CA LEU A 142 11.30 -24.86 8.60
C LEU A 142 12.72 -24.32 8.73
N GLU A 143 13.66 -25.11 9.27
CA GLU A 143 15.06 -24.71 9.38
C GLU A 143 15.68 -24.38 8.01
N ARG A 144 15.39 -25.18 6.97
CA ARG A 144 15.87 -24.90 5.60
C ARG A 144 15.20 -23.67 5.00
N VAL A 145 13.91 -23.46 5.26
CA VAL A 145 13.19 -22.27 4.80
C VAL A 145 13.76 -21.03 5.46
N ASP A 146 14.03 -21.07 6.76
CA ASP A 146 14.63 -19.98 7.52
C ASP A 146 16.03 -19.64 7.01
N GLN A 147 16.85 -20.64 6.69
CA GLN A 147 18.16 -20.44 6.08
C GLN A 147 18.06 -19.71 4.73
N VAL A 148 17.11 -20.08 3.88
CA VAL A 148 16.89 -19.41 2.60
C VAL A 148 16.42 -17.97 2.82
N ILE A 149 15.46 -17.75 3.73
CA ILE A 149 14.95 -16.40 4.05
C ILE A 149 16.08 -15.52 4.58
N ALA A 150 16.84 -16.00 5.57
CA ALA A 150 17.97 -15.30 6.15
C ALA A 150 19.01 -14.93 5.09
N GLN A 151 19.34 -15.84 4.18
CA GLN A 151 20.29 -15.55 3.10
C GLN A 151 19.81 -14.40 2.21
N ASN A 152 18.52 -14.33 1.86
CA ASN A 152 18.01 -13.21 1.06
C ASN A 152 18.14 -11.87 1.79
N TYR A 153 17.88 -11.85 3.10
CA TYR A 153 18.06 -10.66 3.92
C TYR A 153 19.53 -10.25 3.99
N ILE A 154 20.45 -11.21 4.19
CA ILE A 154 21.89 -10.96 4.18
C ILE A 154 22.30 -10.36 2.83
N ASP A 155 21.92 -11.00 1.73
CA ASP A 155 22.27 -10.58 0.38
C ASP A 155 21.75 -9.17 0.04
N LYS A 156 20.53 -8.83 0.48
CA LYS A 156 19.94 -7.51 0.25
C LYS A 156 20.57 -6.42 1.11
N SER A 157 20.74 -6.70 2.41
CA SER A 157 21.07 -5.69 3.42
C SER A 157 22.56 -5.47 3.61
N GLY A 158 23.38 -6.48 3.31
CA GLY A 158 24.81 -6.49 3.65
C GLY A 158 25.09 -6.61 5.16
N GLN A 159 24.08 -6.96 5.96
CA GLN A 159 24.23 -7.13 7.42
C GLN A 159 24.88 -8.47 7.76
N GLU A 160 25.50 -8.53 8.93
CA GLU A 160 26.12 -9.76 9.42
C GLU A 160 25.08 -10.88 9.60
N PRO A 161 25.39 -12.13 9.23
CA PRO A 161 24.46 -13.26 9.33
C PRO A 161 23.86 -13.44 10.72
N GLU A 162 24.66 -13.26 11.77
CA GLU A 162 24.22 -13.36 13.17
C GLU A 162 23.20 -12.28 13.53
N GLN A 163 23.34 -11.08 12.95
CA GLN A 163 22.42 -9.97 13.20
C GLN A 163 21.08 -10.19 12.50
N ILE A 164 21.09 -10.67 11.25
CA ILE A 164 19.87 -11.07 10.54
C ILE A 164 19.15 -12.17 11.31
N LYS A 165 19.88 -13.22 11.71
CA LYS A 165 19.31 -14.32 12.49
C LYS A 165 18.67 -13.82 13.78
N LYS A 166 19.36 -12.93 14.52
CA LYS A 166 18.82 -12.33 15.74
C LYS A 166 17.53 -11.58 15.47
N TRP A 167 17.49 -10.73 14.44
CA TRP A 167 16.27 -9.97 14.11
C TRP A 167 15.10 -10.87 13.69
N MET A 168 15.37 -11.96 12.98
CA MET A 168 14.36 -12.95 12.63
C MET A 168 13.83 -13.71 13.86
N ASP A 169 14.72 -14.13 14.77
CA ASP A 169 14.37 -14.77 16.05
C ASP A 169 13.52 -13.84 16.94
N GLU A 170 13.80 -12.54 16.89
CA GLU A 170 13.11 -11.49 17.66
C GLU A 170 11.84 -10.95 16.99
N GLU A 171 11.48 -11.38 15.78
CA GLU A 171 10.37 -10.82 14.99
C GLU A 171 10.45 -9.27 14.97
N THR A 172 11.45 -8.76 14.25
CA THR A 172 11.83 -7.34 14.31
C THR A 172 11.06 -6.50 13.30
N TYR A 173 10.57 -5.36 13.77
CA TYR A 173 9.92 -4.33 12.97
C TYR A 173 10.86 -3.13 12.80
N PHE A 174 11.01 -2.68 11.55
CA PHE A 174 11.76 -1.49 11.16
C PHE A 174 10.79 -0.45 10.61
N PHE A 175 10.79 0.75 11.19
CA PHE A 175 9.92 1.85 10.80
C PHE A 175 10.64 2.85 9.90
N GLY A 176 10.07 3.15 8.74
CA GLY A 176 10.56 4.19 7.83
C GLY A 176 12.07 4.13 7.61
N GLN A 177 12.79 5.12 8.16
CA GLN A 177 14.24 5.24 8.02
C GLN A 177 15.02 4.05 8.61
N GLU A 178 14.50 3.37 9.64
CA GLU A 178 15.17 2.19 10.21
C GLU A 178 15.30 1.06 9.18
N ALA A 179 14.35 0.93 8.25
CA ALA A 179 14.42 -0.08 7.20
C ALA A 179 15.46 0.29 6.12
N VAL A 180 15.68 1.58 5.90
CA VAL A 180 16.74 2.10 5.01
C VAL A 180 18.10 1.89 5.65
N ASP A 181 18.25 2.27 6.92
CA ASP A 181 19.49 2.15 7.69
C ASP A 181 19.90 0.68 7.88
N ALA A 182 18.91 -0.21 8.00
CA ALA A 182 19.14 -1.65 8.04
C ALA A 182 19.52 -2.25 6.67
N GLY A 183 19.35 -1.52 5.57
CA GLY A 183 19.69 -1.96 4.21
C GLY A 183 18.60 -2.73 3.47
N PHE A 184 17.39 -2.82 4.01
CA PHE A 184 16.29 -3.58 3.39
C PHE A 184 15.62 -2.85 2.22
N VAL A 185 15.63 -1.52 2.25
CA VAL A 185 15.04 -0.66 1.21
C VAL A 185 15.99 0.47 0.79
N ASN A 186 15.83 0.95 -0.44
CA ASN A 186 16.76 1.93 -1.02
C ASN A 186 16.57 3.36 -0.48
N GLY A 187 15.39 3.71 0.03
CA GLY A 187 15.18 5.04 0.61
C GLY A 187 13.75 5.31 1.08
N ILE A 188 13.54 6.55 1.52
CA ILE A 188 12.22 7.07 1.89
C ILE A 188 11.45 7.52 0.66
N ALA A 189 10.18 7.14 0.56
CA ALA A 189 9.29 7.59 -0.50
C ALA A 189 9.07 9.11 -0.41
N ALA A 190 9.24 9.82 -1.52
CA ALA A 190 9.08 11.28 -1.57
C ALA A 190 7.63 11.77 -1.41
N ALA A 191 6.64 10.90 -1.61
CA ALA A 191 5.22 11.24 -1.56
C ALA A 191 4.49 10.46 -0.47
N LYS A 192 3.54 11.11 0.21
CA LYS A 192 2.66 10.45 1.19
C LYS A 192 1.82 9.34 0.50
N PRO A 193 1.64 8.18 1.13
CA PRO A 193 0.80 7.11 0.58
C PRO A 193 -0.67 7.54 0.56
N LYS A 194 -1.37 7.17 -0.52
CA LYS A 194 -2.81 7.44 -0.68
C LYS A 194 -3.71 6.39 -0.02
N ASN A 195 -3.15 5.27 0.44
CA ASN A 195 -3.90 4.20 1.09
C ASN A 195 -3.20 3.71 2.37
N GLN A 196 -3.94 3.67 3.47
CA GLN A 196 -3.45 3.33 4.81
C GLN A 196 -4.28 2.21 5.43
N ILE A 197 -4.42 1.07 4.75
CA ILE A 197 -5.09 -0.11 5.33
C ILE A 197 -4.39 -0.44 6.65
N LYS A 198 -5.17 -0.42 7.75
CA LYS A 198 -4.70 -0.74 9.10
C LYS A 198 -4.90 -2.23 9.37
N TRP A 199 -3.82 -3.00 9.32
CA TRP A 199 -3.81 -4.44 9.56
C TRP A 199 -3.94 -4.78 11.05
N ASP A 200 -4.76 -5.78 11.38
CA ASP A 200 -4.69 -6.46 12.67
C ASP A 200 -3.62 -7.54 12.58
N ILE A 201 -2.45 -7.20 13.11
CA ILE A 201 -1.25 -8.03 13.09
C ILE A 201 -1.04 -8.80 14.40
N SER A 202 -2.07 -8.93 15.24
CA SER A 202 -2.00 -9.71 16.51
C SER A 202 -1.81 -11.23 16.30
N ALA A 203 -1.72 -11.68 15.05
CA ALA A 203 -1.23 -13.00 14.70
C ALA A 203 0.28 -13.17 14.95
N TYR A 204 1.05 -12.08 14.87
CA TYR A 204 2.48 -12.02 15.13
C TYR A 204 2.75 -11.80 16.63
N LYS A 205 3.89 -12.31 17.12
CA LYS A 205 4.20 -12.43 18.55
C LYS A 205 4.58 -11.09 19.19
N ASN A 206 5.31 -10.26 18.46
CA ASN A 206 5.92 -9.01 18.87
C ASN A 206 5.37 -7.81 18.07
N ALA A 207 4.14 -7.95 17.55
CA ALA A 207 3.45 -6.88 16.84
C ALA A 207 3.46 -5.57 17.66
N PRO A 208 3.96 -4.45 17.10
CA PRO A 208 4.01 -3.18 17.80
C PRO A 208 2.60 -2.69 18.11
N PRO A 209 2.42 -1.93 19.21
CA PRO A 209 1.14 -1.28 19.47
C PRO A 209 0.81 -0.33 18.30
N PRO A 210 -0.48 -0.13 17.97
CA PRO A 210 -0.86 0.83 16.94
C PRO A 210 -0.20 2.18 17.23
N LYS A 211 0.58 2.72 16.28
CA LYS A 211 1.11 4.08 16.40
C LYS A 211 -0.11 5.00 16.60
N GLN A 212 -0.15 5.71 17.72
CA GLN A 212 -1.08 6.84 17.85
C GLN A 212 -0.68 7.84 16.78
N GLU A 213 -1.52 8.00 15.77
CA GLU A 213 -1.40 9.11 14.84
C GLU A 213 -1.55 10.38 15.68
N ASN A 214 -0.46 11.11 15.87
CA ASN A 214 -0.59 12.51 16.25
C ASN A 214 -1.51 13.13 15.20
N PRO A 215 -2.55 13.90 15.61
CA PRO A 215 -3.35 14.63 14.64
C PRO A 215 -2.41 15.37 13.71
N GLU A 216 -2.62 15.29 12.40
CA GLU A 216 -1.93 16.19 11.48
C GLU A 216 -2.12 17.61 12.04
N PRO A 217 -1.05 18.42 12.16
CA PRO A 217 -1.23 19.82 12.54
C PRO A 217 -2.30 20.39 11.61
N ASP A 218 -3.30 21.03 12.21
CA ASP A 218 -4.39 21.67 11.49
C ASP A 218 -3.77 22.44 10.32
N PRO A 219 -4.30 22.30 9.09
CA PRO A 219 -3.77 23.05 7.95
C PRO A 219 -3.66 24.50 8.39
N GLU A 220 -2.47 25.10 8.20
CA GLU A 220 -2.23 26.49 8.56
C GLU A 220 -3.43 27.32 8.11
N PRO A 221 -3.99 28.17 8.98
CA PRO A 221 -5.14 28.98 8.62
C PRO A 221 -4.79 29.67 7.32
N LYS A 222 -5.61 29.40 6.28
CA LYS A 222 -5.45 30.05 4.98
C LYS A 222 -5.31 31.55 5.26
N PRO A 223 -4.31 32.23 4.69
CA PRO A 223 -4.23 33.68 4.83
C PRO A 223 -5.59 34.25 4.44
N ASP A 224 -6.11 35.14 5.28
CA ASP A 224 -7.40 35.79 5.05
C ASP A 224 -7.47 36.23 3.58
N PRO A 225 -8.62 36.01 2.90
CA PRO A 225 -8.82 36.56 1.58
C PRO A 225 -8.40 38.03 1.60
N ALA A 226 -7.53 38.42 0.67
CA ALA A 226 -7.23 39.83 0.48
C ALA A 226 -8.56 40.59 0.40
N PRO A 227 -8.70 41.75 1.09
CA PRO A 227 -9.94 42.48 1.13
C PRO A 227 -10.46 42.67 -0.29
N GLU A 228 -11.72 42.25 -0.51
CA GLU A 228 -12.38 42.44 -1.79
C GLU A 228 -12.28 43.92 -2.19
N PRO A 229 -11.96 44.25 -3.45
CA PRO A 229 -12.03 45.62 -3.92
C PRO A 229 -13.45 46.15 -3.70
N ASP A 230 -13.54 47.39 -3.22
CA ASP A 230 -14.79 48.09 -2.92
C ASP A 230 -15.84 47.84 -4.01
N PRO A 231 -17.10 47.51 -3.65
CA PRO A 231 -18.14 47.28 -4.63
C PRO A 231 -18.31 48.56 -5.46
N THR A 232 -18.17 48.44 -6.78
CA THR A 232 -18.49 49.52 -7.71
C THR A 232 -19.91 50.01 -7.44
N PRO A 233 -20.14 51.34 -7.40
CA PRO A 233 -21.44 51.90 -7.06
C PRO A 233 -22.52 51.36 -7.99
N LYS A 234 -23.59 50.83 -7.38
CA LYS A 234 -24.77 50.31 -8.07
C LYS A 234 -25.40 51.44 -8.91
N PRO A 235 -25.74 51.22 -10.19
CA PRO A 235 -26.41 52.26 -10.98
C PRO A 235 -27.73 52.66 -10.33
N GLU A 236 -27.99 53.97 -10.30
CA GLU A 236 -29.23 54.55 -9.77
C GLU A 236 -30.46 53.93 -10.48
N PRO A 237 -31.56 53.67 -9.75
CA PRO A 237 -32.78 53.19 -10.36
C PRO A 237 -33.34 54.24 -11.33
N GLN A 238 -33.38 53.91 -12.62
CA GLN A 238 -34.07 54.73 -13.61
C GLN A 238 -35.57 54.72 -13.31
N ALA A 239 -36.19 55.91 -13.37
CA ALA A 239 -37.64 56.05 -13.24
C ALA A 239 -38.36 55.20 -14.31
N PRO A 240 -39.49 54.55 -13.96
CA PRO A 240 -40.20 53.70 -14.90
C PRO A 240 -40.69 54.50 -16.13
N ASP A 241 -40.42 53.97 -17.32
CA ASP A 241 -40.92 54.49 -18.58
C ASP A 241 -42.44 54.29 -18.69
N LEU A 242 -43.19 55.38 -18.46
CA LEU A 242 -44.66 55.40 -18.55
C LEU A 242 -45.17 55.65 -19.98
N SER A 243 -44.32 55.69 -21.00
CA SER A 243 -44.72 55.99 -22.39
C SER A 243 -45.68 54.96 -23.00
N ALA A 244 -45.71 53.73 -22.47
CA ALA A 244 -46.65 52.69 -22.87
C ALA A 244 -48.07 52.87 -22.26
N HIS A 245 -48.23 53.64 -21.18
CA HIS A 245 -49.51 53.82 -20.51
C HIS A 245 -50.36 54.98 -21.09
N TYR A 246 -49.74 55.90 -21.84
CA TYR A 246 -50.43 57.03 -22.48
C TYR A 246 -50.89 56.78 -23.94
N ARG A 247 -50.55 55.63 -24.55
CA ARG A 247 -51.04 55.27 -25.91
C ARG A 247 -52.38 54.53 -25.95
N GLN A 248 -53.01 54.26 -24.79
CA GLN A 248 -54.33 53.62 -24.72
C GLN A 248 -55.48 54.56 -24.34
N LEU A 249 -55.23 55.87 -24.21
CA LEU A 249 -56.27 56.86 -23.92
C LEU A 249 -56.59 57.85 -25.06
N GLU A 250 -55.91 57.75 -26.22
CA GLU A 250 -56.15 58.62 -27.39
C GLU A 250 -56.84 57.94 -28.59
N VAL A 251 -57.43 56.74 -28.42
CA VAL A 251 -58.19 56.06 -29.50
C VAL A 251 -59.71 56.00 -29.22
N VAL A 252 -60.21 56.68 -28.19
CA VAL A 252 -61.67 56.75 -27.87
C VAL A 252 -62.26 58.16 -28.08
N GLN A 253 -61.55 59.06 -28.76
CA GLN A 253 -62.13 60.31 -29.27
C GLN A 253 -61.61 60.62 -30.67
N LEU A 254 -62.17 59.95 -31.69
CA LEU A 254 -62.31 60.43 -33.09
C LEU A 254 -62.92 59.35 -34.01
N THR A 255 -64.14 58.91 -33.72
CA THR A 255 -65.15 58.51 -34.74
C THR A 255 -66.53 58.71 -34.13
N ALA A 256 -67.18 59.80 -34.50
CA ALA A 256 -68.62 59.93 -34.48
C ALA A 256 -69.20 59.24 -35.73
#